data_AF-A0A4D6HDR8-F1
#
_entry.id   AF-A0A4D6HDR8-F1
#
_cell.length_a   1.000
_cell.length_b   1.000
_cell.length_c   1.000
_cell.angle_alpha   90.00
_cell.angle_beta   90.00
_cell.angle_gamma   90.00
#
_symmetry.space_group_name_H-M   'P 1'
#
loop_
_entity.id
_entity.type
_entity.pdbx_description
1 polymer ?
#
loop_
_entity_poly.entity_id
_entity_poly.type
_entity_poly.pdbx_seq_one_letter_code
_entity_poly.pdbx_strand_id
1 'polypeptide(L)'
;MQNTLNVNSDLQVTGTKNFVQAVDTTAGTKNVHYTSIEAGEVRTEHTGVAEMEDGHALIELPEHFDMVTSDEEPIAVQVTAHAEERVHPQVVEKSTRFVSVEDFGDGPADYSFSYTVKGVRAGYEDEEVVRDQ
;
A
#
# COMPACT_ATOMS: atom_id res chain seq x y z
N MET A 1 30.43 -6.44 2.60
CA MET A 1 30.10 -7.73 1.96
C MET A 1 28.66 -7.66 1.51
N GLN A 2 28.35 -8.04 0.27
CA GLN A 2 26.95 -8.12 -0.19
C GLN A 2 26.31 -9.33 0.50
N ASN A 3 25.64 -9.07 1.63
CA ASN A 3 24.86 -10.07 2.36
C ASN A 3 23.42 -10.09 1.80
N THR A 4 23.29 -10.26 0.49
CA THR A 4 22.00 -10.24 -0.22
C THR A 4 21.74 -11.61 -0.83
N LEU A 5 20.59 -12.21 -0.52
CA LEU A 5 20.09 -13.38 -1.23
C LEU A 5 19.21 -12.91 -2.39
N ASN A 6 19.58 -13.29 -3.62
CA ASN A 6 18.77 -13.04 -4.81
C ASN A 6 18.19 -14.38 -5.29
N VAL A 7 16.88 -14.44 -5.51
CA VAL A 7 16.18 -15.59 -6.08
C VAL A 7 15.53 -15.12 -7.38
N ASN A 8 15.88 -15.76 -8.50
CA ASN A 8 15.37 -15.37 -9.84
C ASN A 8 14.02 -16.04 -10.18
N SER A 9 13.32 -16.57 -9.17
CA SER A 9 12.06 -17.31 -9.28
C SER A 9 11.30 -17.23 -7.96
N ASP A 10 10.24 -18.01 -7.81
CA ASP A 10 9.43 -18.06 -6.61
C ASP A 10 10.17 -18.69 -5.43
N LEU A 11 9.91 -18.15 -4.24
CA LEU A 11 10.39 -18.68 -2.97
C LEU A 11 9.20 -19.19 -2.15
N GLN A 12 9.04 -20.50 -2.08
CA GLN A 12 8.06 -21.14 -1.21
C GLN A 12 8.62 -21.29 0.20
N VAL A 13 7.88 -20.84 1.22
CA VAL A 13 8.30 -20.89 2.62
C VAL A 13 7.18 -21.50 3.47
N THR A 14 7.52 -22.54 4.22
CA THR A 14 6.69 -23.03 5.33
C THR A 14 7.16 -22.40 6.64
N GLY A 15 6.25 -21.87 7.46
CA GLY A 15 6.58 -21.17 8.71
C GLY A 15 6.49 -19.65 8.58
N THR A 16 7.38 -18.89 9.23
CA THR A 16 7.33 -17.41 9.24
C THR A 16 8.52 -16.78 8.51
N LYS A 17 8.27 -15.68 7.80
CA LYS A 17 9.29 -14.82 7.18
C LYS A 17 9.54 -13.63 8.11
N ASN A 18 10.71 -13.59 8.75
CA ASN A 18 11.03 -12.59 9.77
C ASN A 18 12.08 -11.58 9.29
N PHE A 19 11.84 -10.30 9.55
CA PHE A 19 12.87 -9.26 9.62
C PHE A 19 13.28 -9.11 11.09
N VAL A 20 14.56 -9.35 11.39
CA VAL A 20 15.11 -9.29 12.75
C VAL A 20 16.09 -8.13 12.84
N GLN A 21 15.85 -7.23 13.77
CA GLN A 21 16.72 -6.09 14.03
C GLN A 21 17.03 -5.98 15.52
N ALA A 22 18.31 -5.83 15.84
CA ALA A 22 18.73 -5.44 17.18
C ALA A 22 18.42 -3.95 17.39
N VAL A 23 17.74 -3.63 18.49
CA VAL A 23 17.39 -2.27 18.88
C VAL A 23 17.75 -2.04 20.34
N ASP A 24 18.16 -0.81 20.66
CA ASP A 24 18.39 -0.41 22.04
C ASP A 24 17.10 0.07 22.67
N THR A 25 16.73 -0.55 23.79
CA THR A 25 15.56 -0.18 24.60
C THR A 25 16.00 0.29 25.97
N THR A 26 15.09 0.88 26.75
CA THR A 26 15.35 1.24 28.15
C THR A 26 15.71 0.05 29.04
N ALA A 27 15.37 -1.18 28.63
CA ALA A 27 15.71 -2.43 29.32
C ALA A 27 16.91 -3.17 28.67
N GLY A 28 17.74 -2.45 27.92
CA GLY A 28 18.89 -2.97 27.17
C GLY A 28 18.58 -3.37 25.73
N THR A 29 19.59 -3.85 25.00
CA THR A 29 19.45 -4.28 23.61
C THR A 29 18.54 -5.50 23.49
N LYS A 30 17.57 -5.45 22.57
CA LYS A 30 16.63 -6.54 22.27
C LYS A 30 16.64 -6.83 20.78
N ASN A 31 16.35 -8.07 20.40
CA ASN A 31 15.99 -8.39 19.01
C ASN A 31 14.49 -8.20 18.84
N VAL A 32 14.10 -7.34 17.91
CA VAL A 32 12.71 -7.19 17.47
C VAL A 32 12.53 -8.04 16.22
N HIS A 33 11.51 -8.89 16.25
CA HIS A 33 11.14 -9.78 15.16
C HIS A 33 9.84 -9.26 14.57
N TYR A 34 9.91 -8.68 13.38
CA TYR A 34 8.73 -8.40 12.57
C TYR A 34 8.50 -9.53 11.59
N THR A 35 7.25 -9.97 11.46
CA THR A 35 6.83 -10.95 10.46
C THR A 35 6.33 -10.24 9.21
N SER A 36 6.68 -10.74 8.02
CA SER A 36 6.15 -10.24 6.75
C SER A 36 4.62 -10.40 6.67
N ILE A 37 3.96 -9.47 5.97
CA ILE A 37 2.53 -9.55 5.66
C ILE A 37 2.29 -10.66 4.63
N GLU A 38 1.21 -11.42 4.81
CA GLU A 38 0.74 -12.46 3.90
C GLU A 38 -0.59 -12.02 3.29
N ALA A 39 -0.72 -12.14 1.97
CA ALA A 39 -1.90 -11.75 1.22
C ALA A 39 -2.33 -12.91 0.31
N GLY A 40 -3.63 -12.98 0.02
CA GLY A 40 -4.17 -13.91 -0.98
C GLY A 40 -3.92 -13.47 -2.43
N GLU A 41 -3.12 -12.42 -2.66
CA GLU A 41 -2.77 -11.95 -4.00
C GLU A 41 -1.34 -11.45 -3.96
N VAL A 42 -0.65 -11.52 -5.10
CA VAL A 42 0.65 -10.88 -5.26
C VAL A 42 0.41 -9.39 -5.45
N ARG A 43 0.61 -8.60 -4.38
CA ARG A 43 0.22 -7.19 -4.37
C ARG A 43 1.36 -6.21 -4.61
N THR A 44 1.07 -5.14 -5.33
CA THR A 44 1.79 -3.87 -5.29
C THR A 44 1.11 -2.97 -4.25
N GLU A 45 1.89 -2.11 -3.60
CA GLU A 45 1.36 -1.16 -2.62
C GLU A 45 2.10 0.18 -2.70
N HIS A 46 1.34 1.28 -2.67
CA HIS A 46 1.85 2.62 -2.50
C HIS A 46 1.08 3.32 -1.38
N THR A 47 1.78 3.93 -0.43
CA THR A 47 1.19 4.61 0.72
C THR A 47 1.80 6.00 0.83
N GLY A 48 0.98 6.99 1.15
CA GLY A 48 1.42 8.36 1.29
C GLY A 48 0.46 9.23 2.08
N VAL A 49 0.73 10.53 2.04
CA VAL A 49 -0.13 11.61 2.52
C VAL A 49 -0.34 12.56 1.36
N ALA A 50 -1.56 13.06 1.20
CA ALA A 50 -1.93 14.06 0.23
C ALA A 50 -2.69 15.21 0.90
N GLU A 51 -2.72 16.35 0.25
CA GLU A 51 -3.50 17.51 0.66
C GLU A 51 -4.79 17.56 -0.14
N MET A 52 -5.91 17.79 0.55
CA MET A 52 -7.16 18.25 -0.01
C MET A 52 -7.06 19.77 -0.16
N GLU A 53 -7.29 20.27 -1.36
CA GLU A 53 -7.29 21.72 -1.65
C GLU A 53 -8.61 22.06 -2.34
N ASP A 54 -9.37 23.00 -1.77
CA ASP A 54 -10.69 23.40 -2.26
C ASP A 54 -11.64 22.19 -2.50
N GLY A 55 -11.56 21.17 -1.64
CA GLY A 55 -12.39 19.97 -1.70
C GLY A 55 -11.99 18.96 -2.78
N HIS A 56 -10.82 19.12 -3.41
CA HIS A 56 -10.27 18.18 -4.39
C HIS A 56 -8.80 17.82 -4.11
N ALA A 57 -8.45 16.57 -4.37
CA ALA A 57 -7.07 16.09 -4.37
C ALA A 57 -6.81 15.18 -5.55
N LEU A 58 -5.72 15.44 -6.28
CA LEU A 58 -5.18 14.52 -7.29
C LEU A 58 -3.85 13.96 -6.82
N ILE A 59 -3.80 12.65 -6.64
CA ILE A 59 -2.61 11.91 -6.23
C ILE A 59 -2.00 11.29 -7.48
N GLU A 60 -0.84 11.80 -7.91
CA GLU A 60 -0.04 11.14 -8.94
C GLU A 60 0.71 9.95 -8.34
N LEU A 61 0.47 8.75 -8.87
CA LEU A 61 1.17 7.55 -8.43
C LEU A 61 2.55 7.47 -9.12
N PRO A 62 3.56 6.89 -8.46
CA PRO A 62 4.88 6.74 -9.07
C PRO A 62 4.81 5.94 -10.37
N GLU A 63 5.61 6.32 -11.37
CA GLU A 63 5.65 5.66 -12.69
C GLU A 63 5.85 4.14 -12.58
N HIS A 64 6.73 3.69 -11.66
CA HIS A 64 6.99 2.27 -11.46
C HIS A 64 5.77 1.49 -10.91
N PHE A 65 4.82 2.17 -10.25
CA PHE A 65 3.59 1.51 -9.80
C PHE A 65 2.75 1.09 -11.00
N ASP A 66 2.59 1.95 -12.01
CA ASP A 66 1.93 1.63 -13.28
C ASP A 66 2.63 0.52 -14.05
N MET A 67 3.97 0.51 -14.07
CA MET A 67 4.74 -0.51 -14.79
C MET A 67 4.60 -1.92 -14.22
N VAL A 68 4.26 -2.07 -12.95
CA VAL A 68 4.27 -3.38 -12.26
C VAL A 68 2.91 -3.77 -11.69
N THR A 69 1.89 -2.94 -11.84
CA THR A 69 0.53 -3.22 -11.35
C THR A 69 -0.36 -3.49 -12.55
N SER A 70 -1.19 -4.52 -12.46
CA SER A 70 -2.16 -4.86 -13.50
C SER A 70 -3.14 -3.71 -13.69
N ASP A 71 -3.41 -3.35 -14.95
CA ASP A 71 -4.48 -2.43 -15.34
C ASP A 71 -5.78 -3.16 -15.71
N GLU A 72 -5.74 -4.50 -15.77
CA GLU A 72 -6.89 -5.37 -16.00
C GLU A 72 -7.70 -5.59 -14.70
N GLU A 73 -7.01 -5.59 -13.56
CA GLU A 73 -7.61 -5.78 -12.23
C GLU A 73 -7.86 -4.45 -11.49
N PRO A 74 -8.96 -4.32 -10.72
CA PRO A 74 -9.25 -3.09 -10.01
C PRO A 74 -8.30 -2.85 -8.84
N ILE A 75 -7.75 -1.63 -8.75
CA ILE A 75 -6.99 -1.24 -7.56
C ILE A 75 -7.91 -0.92 -6.37
N ALA A 76 -7.46 -1.23 -5.16
CA ALA A 76 -8.09 -0.84 -3.91
C ALA A 76 -7.42 0.44 -3.37
N VAL A 77 -8.23 1.41 -2.98
CA VAL A 77 -7.76 2.67 -2.38
C VAL A 77 -8.45 2.84 -1.05
N GLN A 78 -7.68 3.09 0.00
CA GLN A 78 -8.19 3.50 1.31
C GLN A 78 -7.66 4.89 1.62
N VAL A 79 -8.56 5.78 2.06
CA VAL A 79 -8.24 7.16 2.48
C VAL A 79 -8.65 7.35 3.93
N THR A 80 -7.85 8.10 4.68
CA THR A 80 -8.09 8.45 6.09
C THR A 80 -7.78 9.92 6.29
N ALA A 81 -8.82 10.74 6.48
CA ALA A 81 -8.66 12.17 6.70
C ALA A 81 -8.00 12.51 8.04
N HIS A 82 -7.19 13.57 8.02
CA HIS A 82 -6.60 14.22 9.19
C HIS A 82 -7.23 15.61 9.36
N ALA A 83 -8.51 15.64 9.74
CA ALA A 83 -9.26 16.86 10.00
C ALA A 83 -9.83 16.85 11.43
N GLU A 84 -9.88 18.02 12.07
CA GLU A 84 -10.55 18.20 13.37
C GLU A 84 -12.09 18.22 13.22
N GLU A 85 -12.56 18.70 12.07
CA GLU A 85 -13.97 18.77 11.72
C GLU A 85 -14.39 17.58 10.86
N ARG A 86 -15.71 17.39 10.74
CA ARG A 86 -16.26 16.28 9.95
C ARG A 86 -16.09 16.57 8.45
N VAL A 87 -15.41 15.65 7.79
CA VAL A 87 -15.12 15.66 6.34
C VAL A 87 -15.57 14.35 5.70
N HIS A 88 -15.73 14.34 4.39
CA HIS A 88 -16.25 13.19 3.63
C HIS A 88 -15.42 12.92 2.38
N PRO A 89 -14.12 12.61 2.50
CA PRO A 89 -13.29 12.26 1.35
C PRO A 89 -13.81 10.99 0.69
N GLN A 90 -13.99 11.05 -0.62
CA GLN A 90 -14.43 9.93 -1.43
C GLN A 90 -13.55 9.83 -2.67
N VAL A 91 -13.05 8.61 -2.94
CA VAL A 91 -12.34 8.31 -4.19
C VAL A 91 -13.34 8.31 -5.32
N VAL A 92 -13.19 9.23 -6.28
CA VAL A 92 -14.11 9.41 -7.41
C VAL A 92 -13.58 8.79 -8.69
N GLU A 93 -12.27 8.80 -8.88
CA GLU A 93 -11.59 8.17 -10.01
C GLU A 93 -10.26 7.57 -9.56
N LYS A 94 -9.88 6.45 -10.16
CA LYS A 94 -8.63 5.77 -9.82
C LYS A 94 -8.12 4.95 -11.00
N SER A 95 -6.81 4.93 -11.14
CA SER A 95 -6.06 4.09 -12.05
C SER A 95 -4.69 3.77 -11.44
N THR A 96 -3.90 2.94 -12.11
CA THR A 96 -2.51 2.70 -11.76
C THR A 96 -1.60 3.94 -11.86
N ARG A 97 -2.08 5.03 -12.46
CA ARG A 97 -1.32 6.29 -12.60
C ARG A 97 -1.75 7.39 -11.64
N PHE A 98 -3.00 7.37 -11.18
CA PHE A 98 -3.51 8.42 -10.30
C PHE A 98 -4.70 7.98 -9.47
N VAL A 99 -4.97 8.73 -8.41
CA VAL A 99 -6.22 8.68 -7.63
C VAL A 99 -6.76 10.09 -7.49
N SER A 100 -8.02 10.30 -7.84
CA SER A 100 -8.75 11.54 -7.56
C SER A 100 -9.68 11.32 -6.36
N VAL A 101 -9.62 12.25 -5.42
CA VAL A 101 -10.44 12.27 -4.21
C VAL A 101 -11.16 13.61 -4.15
N GLU A 102 -12.45 13.57 -3.88
CA GLU A 102 -13.26 14.75 -3.64
C GLU A 102 -13.87 14.70 -2.24
N ASP A 103 -14.08 15.86 -1.61
CA ASP A 103 -14.85 15.97 -0.39
C ASP A 103 -16.31 16.38 -0.69
N PHE A 104 -17.26 15.59 -0.21
CA PHE A 104 -18.70 15.86 -0.34
C PHE A 104 -19.33 16.42 0.95
N GLY A 105 -18.52 16.87 1.90
CA GLY A 105 -18.93 17.44 3.16
C GLY A 105 -19.14 18.96 3.13
N ASP A 106 -19.87 19.45 4.13
CA ASP A 106 -20.02 20.89 4.40
C ASP A 106 -18.89 21.43 5.32
N GLY A 107 -17.86 20.61 5.57
CA GLY A 107 -16.73 20.89 6.47
C GLY A 107 -15.62 21.71 5.80
N PRO A 108 -14.42 21.76 6.40
CA PRO A 108 -13.28 22.44 5.81
C PRO A 108 -12.92 21.80 4.46
N ALA A 109 -12.69 22.64 3.46
CA ALA A 109 -12.30 22.21 2.11
C ALA A 109 -10.80 21.88 2.01
N ASP A 110 -10.00 22.30 3.00
CA ASP A 110 -8.55 22.10 3.04
C ASP A 110 -8.14 21.27 4.26
N TYR A 111 -7.49 20.14 4.04
CA TYR A 111 -6.93 19.26 5.08
C TYR A 111 -6.02 18.20 4.46
N SER A 112 -5.19 17.55 5.28
CA SER A 112 -4.37 16.42 4.81
C SER A 112 -5.06 15.08 5.05
N PHE A 113 -4.73 14.06 4.25
CA PHE A 113 -5.20 12.70 4.48
C PHE A 113 -4.13 11.67 4.11
N SER A 114 -4.09 10.57 4.86
CA SER A 114 -3.28 9.42 4.48
C SER A 114 -4.03 8.55 3.49
N TYR A 115 -3.29 7.92 2.58
CA TYR A 115 -3.86 6.97 1.64
C TYR A 115 -2.98 5.74 1.48
N THR A 116 -3.60 4.63 1.11
CA THR A 116 -2.94 3.42 0.62
C THR A 116 -3.63 2.94 -0.64
N VAL A 117 -2.85 2.71 -1.69
CA VAL A 117 -3.26 2.12 -2.96
C VAL A 117 -2.65 0.74 -3.07
N LYS A 118 -3.48 -0.27 -3.37
CA LYS A 118 -3.06 -1.65 -3.59
C LYS A 118 -3.59 -2.14 -4.92
N GLY A 119 -2.77 -2.85 -5.68
CA GLY A 119 -3.22 -3.55 -6.89
C GLY A 119 -2.61 -4.94 -6.96
N VAL A 120 -3.08 -5.75 -7.91
CA VAL A 120 -2.45 -7.02 -8.25
C VAL A 120 -1.22 -6.74 -9.11
N ARG A 121 -0.12 -7.44 -8.87
CA ARG A 121 1.09 -7.29 -9.67
C ARG A 121 0.86 -7.83 -11.08
N ALA A 122 1.27 -7.08 -12.09
CA ALA A 122 1.13 -7.48 -13.49
C ALA A 122 1.75 -8.85 -13.75
N GLY A 123 1.01 -9.74 -14.42
CA GLY A 123 1.41 -11.12 -14.71
C GLY A 123 1.09 -12.14 -13.60
N TYR A 124 0.37 -11.74 -12.55
CA TYR A 124 -0.07 -12.59 -11.43
C TYR A 124 -1.59 -12.50 -11.18
N GLU A 125 -2.36 -12.05 -12.15
CA GLU A 125 -3.81 -11.85 -12.10
C GLU A 125 -4.54 -13.15 -11.77
N ASP A 126 -4.14 -14.24 -12.42
CA ASP A 126 -4.76 -15.57 -12.30
C ASP A 126 -4.08 -16.47 -11.25
N GLU A 127 -3.25 -15.93 -10.36
CA GLU A 127 -2.48 -16.73 -9.41
C GLU A 127 -3.39 -17.38 -8.35
N GLU A 128 -3.59 -18.69 -8.46
CA GLU A 128 -4.46 -19.44 -7.55
C GLU A 128 -3.80 -19.65 -6.18
N VAL A 129 -4.43 -19.16 -5.11
CA VAL A 129 -3.93 -19.27 -3.72
C VAL A 129 -4.16 -20.65 -3.12
N VAL A 130 -5.27 -21.28 -3.47
CA VAL A 130 -5.69 -22.57 -2.93
C VAL A 130 -5.43 -23.63 -4.00
N ARG A 131 -4.49 -24.54 -3.76
CA ARG A 131 -4.09 -25.58 -4.71
C ARG A 131 -4.21 -26.96 -4.10
N ASP A 132 -4.42 -27.95 -4.94
CA ASP A 132 -4.29 -29.35 -4.56
C ASP A 132 -2.85 -29.66 -4.08
N GLN A 133 -2.74 -30.67 -3.21
CA GLN A 133 -1.47 -31.15 -2.66
C GLN A 133 -0.73 -32.09 -3.60
#